data_AF-A0AAW1TSG0-F1
#
_entry.id   AF-A0AAW1TSG0-F1
#
_cell.length_a   1.000
_cell.length_b   1.000
_cell.length_c   1.000
_cell.angle_alpha   90.00
_cell.angle_beta   90.00
_cell.angle_gamma   90.00
#
_symmetry.space_group_name_H-M   'P 1'
#
loop_
_entity.id
_entity.type
_entity.pdbx_description
1 polymer ?
#
loop_
_entity_poly.entity_id
_entity_poly.type
_entity_poly.pdbx_seq_one_letter_code
_entity_poly.pdbx_strand_id
1 'polypeptide(L)'
;MDDYLRIDQSSFNSDSKQMFVMKILRNSTNCMNLGDKNGWTVLHCVANLGIMSYTQKHLKMGADVNAIRSNDFTQLHLACMSKHEDCMDIILDYGH
;
A
#
# COMPACT_ATOMS: atom_id res chain seq x y z
N MET A 1 12.69 0.97 -28.67
CA MET A 1 12.07 2.02 -27.83
C MET A 1 10.86 1.34 -27.23
N ASP A 2 10.96 0.67 -26.08
CA ASP A 2 11.19 1.30 -24.78
C ASP A 2 12.27 0.60 -23.94
N ASP A 3 13.34 1.34 -23.70
CA ASP A 3 14.49 0.99 -22.85
C ASP A 3 14.24 1.58 -21.44
N TYR A 4 13.09 1.27 -20.85
CA TYR A 4 12.76 1.75 -19.52
C TYR A 4 13.09 0.68 -18.48
N LEU A 5 14.24 0.91 -17.84
CA LEU A 5 14.55 0.48 -16.48
C LEU A 5 14.96 -0.98 -16.29
N ARG A 6 16.17 -1.27 -16.76
CA ARG A 6 17.15 -2.07 -16.04
C ARG A 6 17.44 -1.42 -14.67
N ILE A 7 16.48 -1.46 -13.74
CA ILE A 7 16.76 -1.12 -12.34
C ILE A 7 17.48 -2.30 -11.74
N ASP A 8 18.76 -2.09 -11.51
CA ASP A 8 19.64 -2.93 -10.72
C ASP A 8 18.93 -3.37 -9.43
N GLN A 9 18.52 -4.65 -9.39
CA GLN A 9 17.79 -5.25 -8.26
C GLN A 9 18.67 -5.47 -7.02
N SER A 10 19.92 -4.98 -7.02
CA SER A 10 20.94 -5.29 -6.03
C SER A 10 21.22 -4.22 -4.98
N SER A 11 20.67 -2.99 -5.09
CA SER A 11 21.11 -1.90 -4.20
C SER A 11 20.02 -1.06 -3.52
N PHE A 12 18.74 -1.37 -3.68
CA PHE A 12 17.68 -0.64 -2.97
C PHE A 12 17.10 -1.45 -1.82
N ASN A 13 17.94 -1.64 -0.80
CA ASN A 13 17.55 -2.12 0.51
C ASN A 13 17.48 -0.92 1.48
N SER A 14 16.52 -0.02 1.25
CA SER A 14 16.00 0.95 2.22
C SER A 14 14.76 1.64 1.61
N ASP A 15 13.78 1.96 2.46
CA ASP A 15 12.63 2.84 2.19
C ASP A 15 11.37 2.23 1.54
N SER A 16 10.57 1.54 2.36
CA SER A 16 9.11 1.41 2.17
C SER A 16 8.43 2.78 1.87
N LYS A 17 9.06 3.89 2.28
CA LYS A 17 8.68 5.28 1.93
C LYS A 17 8.87 5.64 0.45
N GLN A 18 9.88 5.11 -0.24
CA GLN A 18 10.10 5.44 -1.66
C GLN A 18 9.18 4.65 -2.59
N MET A 19 8.85 3.40 -2.26
CA MET A 19 7.78 2.65 -2.95
C MET A 19 6.43 3.35 -2.84
N PHE A 20 6.14 3.96 -1.69
CA PHE A 20 4.93 4.76 -1.45
C PHE A 20 4.84 5.95 -2.42
N VAL A 21 5.89 6.75 -2.55
CA VAL A 21 5.91 7.90 -3.48
C VAL A 21 5.77 7.44 -4.93
N MET A 22 6.50 6.40 -5.33
CA MET A 22 6.49 5.90 -6.71
C MET A 22 5.13 5.32 -7.15
N LYS A 23 4.43 4.58 -6.28
CA LYS A 23 3.12 4.01 -6.62
C LYS A 23 2.01 5.07 -6.61
N ILE A 24 2.07 6.06 -5.72
CA ILE A 24 1.10 7.18 -5.70
C ILE A 24 1.27 8.09 -6.91
N LEU A 25 2.51 8.42 -7.29
CA LEU A 25 2.75 9.29 -8.45
C LEU A 25 2.27 8.67 -9.76
N ARG A 26 2.27 7.33 -9.87
CA ARG A 26 1.89 6.67 -11.13
C ARG A 26 0.40 6.77 -11.44
N ASN A 27 -0.43 7.23 -10.50
CA ASN A 27 -1.85 7.57 -10.66
C ASN A 27 -2.65 6.55 -11.50
N SER A 28 -2.23 5.29 -11.42
CA SER A 28 -2.73 4.19 -12.22
C SER A 28 -3.40 3.23 -11.25
N THR A 29 -4.72 3.09 -11.37
CA THR A 29 -5.55 2.20 -10.57
C THR A 29 -5.00 0.76 -10.55
N ASN A 30 -4.39 0.33 -11.66
CA ASN A 30 -3.74 -0.99 -11.81
C ASN A 30 -2.54 -1.23 -10.87
N CYS A 31 -1.92 -0.20 -10.28
CA CYS A 31 -0.72 -0.37 -9.46
C CYS A 31 -1.00 -0.54 -7.95
N MET A 32 -2.23 -0.33 -7.50
CA MET A 32 -2.53 -0.29 -6.08
C MET A 32 -2.59 -1.67 -5.42
N ASN A 33 -3.00 -2.70 -6.16
CA ASN A 33 -2.99 -4.08 -5.70
C ASN A 33 -1.66 -4.81 -5.98
N LEU A 34 -0.66 -4.11 -6.53
CA LEU A 34 0.66 -4.68 -6.73
C LEU A 34 1.38 -4.77 -5.38
N GLY A 35 1.59 -5.99 -4.89
CA GLY A 35 2.46 -6.27 -3.77
C GLY A 35 3.95 -6.22 -4.15
N ASP A 36 4.81 -5.87 -3.19
CA ASP A 36 6.26 -6.12 -3.30
C ASP A 36 6.57 -7.62 -3.12
N LYS A 37 7.85 -8.02 -3.16
CA LYS A 37 8.34 -9.40 -2.90
C LYS A 37 7.77 -10.02 -1.62
N ASN A 38 7.46 -9.18 -0.63
CA ASN A 38 6.90 -9.60 0.65
C ASN A 38 5.37 -9.45 0.72
N GLY A 39 4.69 -9.17 -0.40
CA GLY A 39 3.24 -8.91 -0.46
C GLY A 39 2.81 -7.52 0.02
N TRP A 40 3.75 -6.58 0.22
CA TRP A 40 3.41 -5.22 0.67
C TRP A 40 2.74 -4.43 -0.45
N THR A 41 1.45 -4.16 -0.30
CA THR A 41 0.71 -3.24 -1.18
C THR A 41 0.82 -1.80 -0.66
N VAL A 42 0.40 -0.83 -1.47
CA VAL A 42 0.35 0.58 -1.02
C VAL A 42 -0.60 0.73 0.17
N LEU A 43 -1.68 -0.05 0.19
CA LEU A 43 -2.71 -0.03 1.22
C LEU A 43 -2.15 -0.48 2.59
N HIS A 44 -1.28 -1.48 2.61
CA HIS A 44 -0.55 -1.86 3.82
C HIS A 44 0.34 -0.73 4.35
N CYS A 45 1.05 -0.03 3.46
CA CYS A 45 1.93 1.06 3.86
C CYS A 45 1.15 2.24 4.47
N VAL A 46 0.05 2.67 3.83
CA VAL A 46 -0.76 3.80 4.33
C VAL A 46 -1.45 3.49 5.65
N ALA A 47 -1.92 2.24 5.82
CA ALA A 47 -2.50 1.77 7.07
C ALA A 47 -1.46 1.72 8.20
N ASN A 48 -0.25 1.25 7.90
CA ASN A 48 0.85 1.20 8.86
C ASN A 48 1.36 2.60 9.26
N LEU A 49 1.31 3.57 8.33
CA LEU A 49 1.71 4.96 8.55
C LEU A 49 0.59 5.83 9.16
N GLY A 50 -0.65 5.33 9.21
CA GLY A 50 -1.79 6.07 9.76
C GLY A 50 -2.26 7.24 8.90
N ILE A 51 -1.93 7.26 7.60
CA ILE A 51 -2.25 8.41 6.74
C ILE A 51 -3.64 8.25 6.12
N MET A 52 -4.65 8.63 6.90
CA MET A 52 -6.07 8.59 6.57
C MET A 52 -6.39 9.08 5.14
N SER A 53 -5.88 10.25 4.75
CA SER A 53 -6.15 10.88 3.45
C SER A 53 -5.72 10.00 2.27
N TYR A 54 -4.60 9.29 2.41
CA TYR A 54 -4.13 8.38 1.37
C TYR A 54 -4.88 7.05 1.42
N THR A 55 -5.19 6.52 2.60
CA THR A 55 -6.04 5.33 2.77
C THR A 55 -7.36 5.50 2.04
N GLN A 56 -8.05 6.62 2.28
CA GLN A 56 -9.32 6.94 1.62
C GLN A 56 -9.16 7.10 0.10
N LYS A 57 -8.11 7.80 -0.35
CA LYS A 57 -7.86 8.01 -1.78
C LYS A 57 -7.61 6.70 -2.53
N HIS A 58 -6.85 5.77 -1.93
CA HIS A 58 -6.57 4.48 -2.55
C HIS A 58 -7.79 3.58 -2.55
N LEU A 59 -8.56 3.54 -1.47
CA LEU A 59 -9.82 2.79 -1.44
C LEU A 59 -10.80 3.29 -2.51
N LYS A 60 -10.95 4.62 -2.66
CA LYS A 60 -11.77 5.23 -3.72
C LYS A 60 -11.29 4.90 -5.14
N MET A 61 -10.00 4.66 -5.32
CA MET A 61 -9.42 4.27 -6.62
C MET A 61 -9.60 2.77 -6.93
N GLY A 62 -10.26 2.00 -6.06
CA GLY A 62 -10.50 0.56 -6.24
C GLY A 62 -9.37 -0.32 -5.72
N ALA A 63 -8.62 0.14 -4.70
CA ALA A 63 -7.63 -0.70 -4.06
C ALA A 63 -8.32 -1.83 -3.29
N ASP A 64 -7.76 -3.02 -3.37
CA ASP A 64 -8.29 -4.19 -2.68
C ASP A 64 -8.07 -4.06 -1.17
N VAL A 65 -9.18 -3.89 -0.44
CA VAL A 65 -9.19 -3.72 1.01
C VAL A 65 -8.79 -5.01 1.75
N ASN A 66 -8.88 -6.14 1.07
CA ASN A 66 -8.58 -7.48 1.59
C ASN A 66 -7.22 -7.98 1.11
N ALA A 67 -6.38 -7.11 0.54
CA ALA A 67 -5.04 -7.49 0.16
C ALA A 67 -4.29 -8.08 1.36
N ILE A 68 -3.71 -9.27 1.16
CA ILE A 68 -2.89 -9.96 2.15
C ILE A 68 -1.41 -9.88 1.79
N ARG A 69 -0.60 -9.67 2.81
CA ARG A 69 0.86 -9.75 2.73
C ARG A 69 1.33 -11.19 2.92
N SER A 70 2.58 -11.54 2.58
CA SER A 70 3.20 -12.87 2.75
C SER A 70 3.22 -13.46 4.19
N ASN A 71 2.61 -12.80 5.17
CA ASN A 71 2.42 -13.28 6.53
C ASN A 71 0.93 -13.32 6.93
N ASP A 72 0.02 -13.37 5.94
CA ASP A 72 -1.43 -13.32 6.11
C ASP A 72 -1.96 -12.09 6.86
N PHE A 73 -1.13 -11.05 6.98
CA PHE A 73 -1.55 -9.77 7.52
C PHE A 73 -2.21 -8.95 6.41
N THR A 74 -3.41 -8.47 6.71
CA THR A 74 -4.08 -7.40 5.97
C THR A 74 -3.67 -6.04 6.50
N GLN A 75 -3.94 -5.00 5.72
CA GLN A 75 -3.83 -3.60 6.15
C GLN A 75 -4.57 -3.27 7.45
N LEU A 76 -5.71 -3.93 7.74
CA LEU A 76 -6.45 -3.71 8.99
C LEU A 76 -5.60 -4.13 10.19
N HIS A 77 -4.91 -5.26 10.10
CA HIS A 77 -3.99 -5.70 11.15
C HIS A 77 -2.87 -4.68 11.39
N LEU A 78 -2.34 -4.05 10.33
CA LEU A 78 -1.32 -3.02 10.45
C LEU A 78 -1.88 -1.73 11.08
N ALA A 79 -3.08 -1.30 10.68
CA ALA A 79 -3.75 -0.16 11.30
C ALA A 79 -3.99 -0.39 12.80
N CYS A 80 -4.44 -1.60 13.18
CA CYS A 80 -4.60 -2.01 14.57
C CYS A 80 -3.26 -2.02 15.33
N MET A 81 -2.21 -2.57 14.73
CA MET A 81 -0.88 -2.65 15.35
C MET A 81 -0.27 -1.26 15.58
N SER A 82 -0.49 -0.34 14.64
CA SER A 82 -0.03 1.05 14.74
C SER A 82 -0.98 1.94 15.55
N LYS A 83 -2.11 1.42 16.06
CA LYS A 83 -3.14 2.16 16.82
C LYS A 83 -3.71 3.37 16.08
N HIS A 84 -3.93 3.21 14.78
CA HIS A 84 -4.50 4.26 13.93
C HIS A 84 -6.00 4.04 13.73
N GLU A 85 -6.79 4.46 14.72
CA GLU A 85 -8.25 4.31 14.74
C GLU A 85 -8.92 4.93 13.50
N ASP A 86 -8.50 6.14 13.09
CA ASP A 86 -9.04 6.79 11.88
C ASP A 86 -8.86 5.95 10.61
N CYS A 87 -7.71 5.26 10.48
CA CYS A 87 -7.47 4.37 9.35
C CYS A 87 -8.28 3.09 9.46
N MET A 88 -8.47 2.56 10.68
CA MET A 88 -9.31 1.39 10.91
C MET A 88 -10.75 1.67 10.51
N ASP A 89 -11.31 2.80 10.93
CA ASP A 89 -12.69 3.17 10.61
C ASP A 89 -12.90 3.27 9.10
N ILE A 90 -11.98 3.91 8.37
CA ILE A 90 -12.04 3.97 6.91
C ILE A 90 -11.91 2.59 6.26
N ILE A 91 -11.01 1.74 6.74
CA ILE A 91 -10.83 0.39 6.19
C ILE A 91 -12.08 -0.46 6.44
N LEU A 92 -12.70 -0.33 7.61
CA LEU A 92 -13.95 -1.01 7.97
C LEU A 92 -15.13 -0.51 7.14
N ASP A 93 -15.23 0.81 6.92
CA ASP A 93 -16.29 1.43 6.12
C ASP A 93 -16.26 0.97 4.65
N TYR A 94 -15.06 0.73 4.10
CA TYR A 94 -14.89 0.21 2.73
C TYR A 94 -14.85 -1.33 2.65
N GLY A 95 -14.77 -2.03 3.77
CA GLY A 95 -14.71 -3.50 3.83
C GLY A 95 -16.06 -4.21 3.76
N HIS A 96 -17.13 -3.48 3.41
CA HIS A 96 -18.53 -3.90 3.52
C HIS A 96 -19.14 -4.43 2.22
#